data_AF-A0AAU7LWC1-F1
#
_entry.id   AF-A0AAU7LWC1-F1
#
_cell.length_a   1.000
_cell.length_b   1.000
_cell.length_c   1.000
_cell.angle_alpha   90.00
_cell.angle_beta   90.00
_cell.angle_gamma   90.00
#
_symmetry.space_group_name_H-M   'P 1'
#
loop_
_entity.id
_entity.type
_entity.pdbx_description
1 polymer ?
#
loop_
_entity_poly.entity_id
_entity_poly.type
_entity_poly.pdbx_seq_one_letter_code
_entity_poly.pdbx_strand_id
1 'polypeptide(L)'
;MKGLLSFLEKAGLVKTDVPAVEPPTLDEGEPRAEPALGNPAPAPATPIAQDDGTPLKLDDIYASEGVMASVFPAERLLRLVDGLSAMDEATRQMAIRAMDAADESWTIGDPLADAAAKVKALAAHAERLRLNLRQLAQETEGQLNAARLRQEQVVGNIRKQIAELEALASRELARAAQETAAHEASLKAVTEQTGRELEQVTQASQRLQSLALQFGTPATTTTGE
;
A
#
# COMPACT_ATOMS: atom_id res chain seq x y z
N MET A 1 45.69 1.86 5.31
CA MET A 1 44.28 1.98 4.85
C MET A 1 43.62 0.60 4.78
N LYS A 2 43.16 0.03 5.90
CA LYS A 2 42.41 -1.26 5.92
C LYS A 2 41.10 -1.22 6.71
N GLY A 3 40.93 -0.30 7.67
CA GLY A 3 39.74 -0.23 8.53
C GLY A 3 38.44 0.24 7.85
N LEU A 4 38.52 0.91 6.69
CA LEU A 4 37.33 1.48 6.02
C LEU A 4 36.54 0.40 5.26
N LEU A 5 37.22 -0.59 4.69
CA LEU A 5 36.60 -1.77 4.07
C LEU A 5 35.83 -2.62 5.10
N SER A 6 36.45 -2.91 6.26
CA SER A 6 35.80 -3.66 7.34
C SER A 6 34.58 -2.94 7.95
N PHE A 7 34.47 -1.61 7.82
CA PHE A 7 33.28 -0.88 8.24
C PHE A 7 32.13 -1.02 7.23
N LEU A 8 32.42 -1.00 5.93
CA LEU A 8 31.42 -1.16 4.86
C LEU A 8 30.88 -2.59 4.81
N GLU A 9 31.72 -3.59 5.08
CA GLU A 9 31.32 -4.99 5.24
C GLU A 9 30.39 -5.17 6.46
N LYS A 10 30.76 -4.59 7.62
CA LYS A 10 29.95 -4.68 8.85
C LYS A 10 28.63 -3.87 8.79
N ALA A 11 28.54 -2.92 7.86
CA ALA A 11 27.31 -2.20 7.51
C ALA A 11 26.49 -2.89 6.40
N GLY A 12 26.95 -4.03 5.87
CA GLY A 12 26.26 -4.80 4.83
C GLY A 12 26.32 -4.21 3.42
N LEU A 13 27.14 -3.19 3.18
CA LEU A 13 27.23 -2.47 1.89
C LEU A 13 28.11 -3.17 0.85
N VAL A 14 28.95 -4.13 1.25
CA VAL A 14 29.82 -4.90 0.35
C VAL A 14 29.78 -6.37 0.75
N LYS A 15 29.47 -7.24 -0.21
CA LYS A 15 29.65 -8.70 -0.10
C LYS A 15 30.85 -9.10 -0.94
N THR A 16 31.86 -9.70 -0.32
CA THR A 16 32.96 -10.34 -1.06
C THR A 16 32.55 -11.78 -1.35
N ASP A 17 32.38 -12.10 -2.63
CA ASP A 17 31.88 -13.40 -3.07
C ASP A 17 32.98 -14.47 -2.98
N VAL A 18 32.69 -15.58 -2.29
CA VAL A 18 33.55 -16.77 -2.18
C VAL A 18 32.63 -18.00 -2.22
N PRO A 19 32.84 -18.98 -3.11
CA PRO A 19 31.79 -19.92 -3.48
C PRO A 19 31.58 -21.09 -2.50
N ALA A 20 30.31 -21.28 -2.15
CA ALA A 20 29.58 -22.53 -1.89
C ALA A 20 30.31 -23.76 -1.28
N VAL A 21 29.95 -24.09 -0.03
CA VAL A 21 29.74 -25.46 0.46
C VAL A 21 28.52 -25.48 1.41
N GLU A 22 27.64 -26.47 1.26
CA GLU A 22 26.45 -26.79 2.09
C GLU A 22 26.70 -28.11 2.87
N PRO A 23 25.84 -28.55 3.83
CA PRO A 23 25.06 -27.85 4.87
C PRO A 23 25.61 -28.34 6.27
N PRO A 24 24.90 -28.79 7.34
CA PRO A 24 23.49 -28.68 7.75
C PRO A 24 23.22 -28.39 9.27
N THR A 25 21.93 -28.52 9.65
CA THR A 25 21.32 -28.80 10.98
C THR A 25 21.28 -27.74 12.11
N LEU A 26 20.03 -27.31 12.39
CA LEU A 26 19.30 -27.28 13.69
C LEU A 26 19.90 -26.48 14.88
N ASP A 27 19.14 -25.76 15.71
CA ASP A 27 17.74 -25.25 15.72
C ASP A 27 17.67 -24.16 16.84
N GLU A 28 16.50 -23.56 17.08
CA GLU A 28 16.13 -22.67 18.20
C GLU A 28 16.64 -21.21 18.20
N GLY A 29 15.72 -20.26 18.44
CA GLY A 29 16.07 -18.88 18.83
C GLY A 29 15.22 -17.73 18.26
N GLU A 30 13.92 -17.68 18.61
CA GLU A 30 13.01 -16.51 18.53
C GLU A 30 12.88 -15.71 17.20
N PRO A 31 11.67 -15.57 16.61
CA PRO A 31 11.44 -14.61 15.55
C PRO A 31 11.43 -13.19 16.13
N ARG A 32 12.60 -12.54 16.13
CA ARG A 32 12.72 -11.10 16.37
C ARG A 32 11.79 -10.36 15.42
N ALA A 33 10.82 -9.64 15.96
CA ALA A 33 9.87 -8.87 15.17
C ALA A 33 10.59 -7.71 14.45
N GLU A 34 10.97 -7.95 13.19
CA GLU A 34 11.36 -6.90 12.27
C GLU A 34 10.16 -5.98 11.97
N PRO A 35 10.35 -4.66 11.85
CA PRO A 35 9.31 -3.78 11.36
C PRO A 35 9.10 -4.09 9.87
N ALA A 36 8.07 -4.90 9.58
CA ALA A 36 7.68 -5.30 8.22
C ALA A 36 7.20 -4.09 7.40
N LEU A 37 8.16 -3.33 6.87
CA LEU A 37 7.93 -2.28 5.88
C LEU A 37 7.48 -2.91 4.57
N GLY A 38 6.21 -2.71 4.24
CA GLY A 38 5.67 -3.04 2.92
C GLY A 38 5.34 -4.52 2.73
N ASN A 39 4.20 -4.96 3.28
CA ASN A 39 3.44 -6.00 2.60
C ASN A 39 3.17 -5.48 1.17
N PRO A 40 3.61 -6.17 0.09
CA PRO A 40 3.50 -5.63 -1.25
C PRO A 40 2.04 -5.25 -1.54
N ALA A 41 1.84 -4.06 -2.11
CA ALA A 41 0.51 -3.68 -2.58
C ALA A 41 0.02 -4.78 -3.52
N PRO A 42 -1.21 -5.32 -3.34
CA PRO A 42 -1.72 -6.30 -4.27
C PRO A 42 -1.69 -5.67 -5.66
N ALA A 43 -1.19 -6.44 -6.64
CA ALA A 43 -1.13 -5.99 -8.02
C ALA A 43 -2.50 -5.41 -8.42
N PRO A 44 -2.54 -4.29 -9.15
CA PRO A 44 -3.80 -3.69 -9.55
C PRO A 44 -4.67 -4.75 -10.23
N ALA A 45 -5.92 -4.88 -9.77
CA ALA A 45 -6.88 -5.79 -10.36
C ALA A 45 -6.85 -5.61 -11.88
N THR A 46 -6.66 -6.71 -12.61
CA THR A 46 -6.54 -6.67 -14.07
C THR A 46 -7.72 -5.88 -14.62
N PRO A 47 -7.50 -4.85 -15.46
CA PRO A 47 -8.60 -4.06 -15.97
C PRO A 47 -9.64 -4.99 -16.58
N ILE A 48 -10.91 -4.81 -16.18
CA ILE A 48 -12.04 -5.42 -16.88
C ILE A 48 -11.82 -5.09 -18.36
N ALA A 49 -11.83 -6.10 -19.23
CA ALA A 49 -11.76 -5.88 -20.67
C ALA A 49 -12.85 -4.87 -21.02
N GLN A 50 -12.43 -3.66 -21.40
CA GLN A 50 -13.35 -2.64 -21.86
C GLN A 50 -14.00 -3.21 -23.12
N ASP A 51 -15.32 -3.17 -23.19
CA ASP A 51 -16.10 -3.58 -24.35
C ASP A 51 -15.46 -3.00 -25.62
N ASP A 52 -14.74 -3.84 -26.36
CA ASP A 52 -13.88 -3.47 -27.47
C ASP A 52 -14.69 -3.15 -28.75
N GLY A 53 -16.01 -2.98 -28.59
CA GLY A 53 -16.97 -2.75 -29.66
C GLY A 53 -17.14 -3.98 -30.54
N THR A 54 -16.67 -5.15 -30.10
CA THR A 54 -16.77 -6.38 -30.87
C THR A 54 -18.23 -6.85 -30.90
N PRO A 55 -18.82 -7.04 -32.09
CA PRO A 55 -20.23 -7.42 -32.19
C PRO A 55 -20.46 -8.81 -31.58
N LEU A 56 -21.60 -8.98 -30.93
CA LEU A 56 -22.00 -10.21 -30.24
C LEU A 56 -21.98 -11.41 -31.20
N LYS A 57 -21.05 -12.34 -30.99
CA LYS A 57 -20.90 -13.55 -31.80
C LYS A 57 -21.89 -14.62 -31.38
N LEU A 58 -23.08 -14.59 -31.99
CA LEU A 58 -24.15 -15.55 -31.68
C LEU A 58 -23.73 -17.00 -31.93
N ASP A 59 -22.95 -17.26 -32.99
CA ASP A 59 -22.47 -18.61 -33.33
C ASP A 59 -21.57 -19.20 -32.22
N ASP A 60 -20.71 -18.38 -31.61
CA ASP A 60 -19.87 -18.80 -30.48
C ASP A 60 -20.74 -19.14 -29.25
N ILE A 61 -21.81 -18.38 -29.00
CA ILE A 61 -22.77 -18.64 -27.91
C ILE A 61 -23.50 -19.96 -28.17
N TYR A 62 -24.04 -20.15 -29.38
CA TYR A 62 -24.73 -21.38 -29.78
C TYR A 62 -23.82 -22.60 -29.66
N ALA A 63 -22.57 -22.52 -30.13
CA ALA A 63 -21.58 -23.58 -29.97
C ALA A 63 -21.26 -23.85 -28.48
N SER A 64 -21.12 -22.81 -27.65
CA SER A 64 -20.82 -22.95 -26.21
C SER A 64 -21.92 -23.65 -25.40
N GLU A 65 -23.17 -23.61 -25.89
CA GLU A 65 -24.34 -24.26 -25.29
C GLU A 65 -24.72 -25.57 -26.02
N GLY A 66 -23.90 -26.03 -26.97
CA GLY A 66 -24.09 -27.30 -27.68
C GLY A 66 -25.18 -27.30 -28.74
N VAL A 67 -25.60 -26.14 -29.26
CA VAL A 67 -26.54 -26.06 -30.37
C VAL A 67 -25.83 -26.44 -31.67
N MET A 68 -26.30 -27.51 -32.31
CA MET A 68 -25.77 -27.97 -33.60
C MET A 68 -26.29 -27.07 -34.74
N ALA A 69 -25.50 -26.93 -35.80
CA ALA A 69 -25.94 -26.21 -37.00
C ALA A 69 -27.10 -26.96 -37.68
N SER A 70 -28.28 -26.32 -37.73
CA SER A 70 -29.46 -26.86 -38.43
C SER A 70 -29.34 -26.75 -39.95
N VAL A 71 -29.81 -27.78 -40.66
CA VAL A 71 -29.99 -27.78 -42.13
C VAL A 71 -31.08 -26.77 -42.55
N PHE A 72 -32.08 -26.58 -41.69
CA PHE A 72 -33.16 -25.60 -41.85
C PHE A 72 -33.11 -24.60 -40.69
N PRO A 73 -32.23 -23.58 -40.76
CA PRO A 73 -32.01 -22.64 -39.66
C PRO A 73 -33.19 -21.66 -39.50
N ALA A 74 -33.49 -21.29 -38.26
CA ALA A 74 -34.54 -20.36 -37.86
C ALA A 74 -34.46 -19.01 -38.61
N GLU A 75 -33.26 -18.53 -38.90
CA GLU A 75 -33.02 -17.27 -39.62
C GLU A 75 -33.55 -17.32 -41.06
N ARG A 76 -33.73 -18.50 -41.66
CA ARG A 76 -34.40 -18.66 -42.97
C ARG A 76 -35.91 -18.46 -42.83
N LEU A 77 -36.53 -18.98 -41.77
CA LEU A 77 -37.96 -18.77 -41.50
C LEU A 77 -38.23 -17.32 -41.09
N LEU A 78 -37.37 -16.69 -40.28
CA LEU A 78 -37.46 -15.27 -39.95
C LEU A 78 -37.40 -14.40 -41.21
N ARG A 79 -36.41 -14.61 -42.09
CA ARG A 79 -36.34 -13.89 -43.39
C ARG A 79 -37.56 -14.09 -44.29
N LEU A 80 -38.21 -15.26 -44.23
CA LEU A 80 -39.47 -15.51 -44.94
C LEU A 80 -40.63 -14.71 -44.32
N VAL A 81 -40.76 -14.73 -42.99
CA VAL A 81 -41.76 -13.94 -42.24
C VAL A 81 -41.59 -12.44 -42.51
N ASP A 82 -40.35 -11.94 -42.47
CA ASP A 82 -39.99 -10.55 -42.78
C ASP A 82 -40.29 -10.19 -44.25
N GLY A 83 -39.98 -11.09 -45.20
CA GLY A 83 -40.31 -10.90 -46.62
C GLY A 83 -41.81 -10.86 -46.90
N LEU A 84 -42.60 -11.55 -46.08
CA LEU A 84 -44.07 -11.52 -46.12
C LEU A 84 -44.69 -10.43 -45.24
N SER A 85 -43.89 -9.54 -44.62
CA SER A 85 -44.34 -8.52 -43.64
C SER A 85 -45.47 -7.61 -44.12
N ALA A 86 -45.56 -7.34 -45.43
CA ALA A 86 -46.63 -6.54 -46.04
C ALA A 86 -48.02 -7.20 -46.01
N MET A 87 -48.10 -8.51 -45.74
CA MET A 87 -49.37 -9.24 -45.57
C MET A 87 -49.86 -9.14 -44.12
N ASP A 88 -51.18 -9.25 -43.93
CA ASP A 88 -51.73 -9.46 -42.60
C ASP A 88 -51.30 -10.83 -42.02
N GLU A 89 -51.38 -10.95 -40.70
CA GLU A 89 -50.85 -12.11 -39.98
C GLU A 89 -51.56 -13.44 -40.33
N ALA A 90 -52.87 -13.42 -40.59
CA ALA A 90 -53.60 -14.63 -40.95
C ALA A 90 -53.20 -15.10 -42.35
N THR A 91 -53.09 -14.18 -43.32
CA THR A 91 -52.62 -14.51 -44.68
C THR A 91 -51.15 -14.95 -44.68
N ARG A 92 -50.30 -14.34 -43.85
CA ARG A 92 -48.89 -14.76 -43.67
C ARG A 92 -48.79 -16.20 -43.20
N GLN A 93 -49.55 -16.57 -42.16
CA GLN A 93 -49.57 -17.93 -41.62
C GLN A 93 -50.14 -18.94 -42.61
N MET A 94 -51.19 -18.58 -43.37
CA MET A 94 -51.71 -19.44 -44.44
C MET A 94 -50.67 -19.67 -45.55
N ALA A 95 -49.94 -18.63 -45.97
CA ALA A 95 -48.88 -18.76 -46.98
C ALA A 95 -47.76 -19.70 -46.53
N ILE A 96 -47.26 -19.53 -45.29
CA ILE A 96 -46.19 -20.39 -44.74
C ILE A 96 -46.65 -21.85 -44.62
N ARG A 97 -47.88 -22.09 -44.15
CA ARG A 97 -48.46 -23.45 -44.08
C ARG A 97 -48.68 -24.07 -45.46
N ALA A 98 -49.05 -23.27 -46.46
CA ALA A 98 -49.19 -23.74 -47.83
C ALA A 98 -47.82 -24.10 -48.45
N MET A 99 -46.74 -23.40 -48.10
CA MET A 99 -45.37 -23.74 -48.50
C MET A 99 -44.87 -25.02 -47.82
N ASP A 100 -45.10 -25.17 -46.52
CA ASP A 100 -44.81 -26.40 -45.73
C ASP A 100 -45.57 -27.62 -46.28
N ALA A 101 -46.83 -27.47 -46.67
CA ALA A 101 -47.63 -28.55 -47.26
C ALA A 101 -47.31 -28.85 -48.74
N ALA A 102 -46.57 -27.99 -49.45
CA ALA A 102 -46.27 -28.12 -50.87
C ALA A 102 -44.82 -28.55 -51.17
N ASP A 103 -43.93 -28.55 -50.17
CA ASP A 103 -42.51 -28.85 -50.31
C ASP A 103 -42.11 -29.99 -49.36
N GLU A 104 -41.97 -31.20 -49.88
CA GLU A 104 -41.59 -32.39 -49.11
C GLU A 104 -40.13 -32.36 -48.61
N SER A 105 -39.32 -31.35 -48.98
CA SER A 105 -37.90 -31.29 -48.63
C SER A 105 -37.58 -30.69 -47.26
N TRP A 106 -38.55 -30.06 -46.59
CA TRP A 106 -38.42 -29.48 -45.25
C TRP A 106 -39.77 -29.49 -44.52
N THR A 107 -39.78 -29.24 -43.21
CA THR A 107 -41.00 -28.83 -42.52
C THR A 107 -40.76 -27.61 -41.64
N ILE A 108 -41.80 -26.82 -41.39
CA ILE A 108 -41.83 -25.72 -40.41
C ILE A 108 -41.39 -26.17 -39.01
N GLY A 109 -41.52 -27.46 -38.69
CA GLY A 109 -41.01 -28.03 -37.44
C GLY A 109 -39.50 -27.87 -37.25
N ASP A 110 -38.70 -27.96 -38.32
CA ASP A 110 -37.24 -27.92 -38.25
C ASP A 110 -36.68 -26.55 -37.83
N PRO A 111 -37.02 -25.42 -38.48
CA PRO A 111 -36.58 -24.10 -38.03
C PRO A 111 -37.22 -23.67 -36.70
N LEU A 112 -38.38 -24.22 -36.32
CA LEU A 112 -38.96 -24.00 -34.99
C LEU A 112 -38.18 -24.75 -33.90
N ALA A 113 -37.69 -25.96 -34.16
CA ALA A 113 -36.82 -26.70 -33.26
C ALA A 113 -35.44 -26.03 -33.10
N ASP A 114 -34.86 -25.56 -34.20
CA ASP A 114 -33.62 -24.75 -34.19
C ASP A 114 -33.81 -23.44 -33.40
N ALA A 115 -34.91 -22.72 -33.62
CA ALA A 115 -35.25 -21.52 -32.85
C ALA A 115 -35.36 -21.80 -31.34
N ALA A 116 -36.03 -22.89 -30.96
CA ALA A 116 -36.16 -23.29 -29.56
C ALA A 116 -34.80 -23.64 -28.92
N ALA A 117 -33.91 -24.32 -29.65
CA ALA A 117 -32.56 -24.61 -29.19
C ALA A 117 -31.72 -23.33 -29.00
N LYS A 118 -31.75 -22.42 -29.97
CA LYS A 118 -31.06 -21.13 -29.92
C LYS A 118 -31.58 -20.23 -28.80
N VAL A 119 -32.90 -20.13 -28.59
CA VAL A 119 -33.49 -19.37 -27.47
C VAL A 119 -33.05 -19.95 -26.12
N LYS A 120 -33.02 -21.28 -25.98
CA LYS A 120 -32.52 -21.94 -24.77
C LYS A 120 -31.04 -21.61 -24.50
N ALA A 121 -30.21 -21.63 -25.54
CA ALA A 121 -28.79 -21.25 -25.45
C ALA A 121 -28.60 -19.79 -25.02
N LEU A 122 -29.32 -18.85 -25.65
CA LEU A 122 -29.26 -17.44 -25.28
C LEU A 122 -29.72 -17.18 -23.84
N ALA A 123 -30.75 -17.89 -23.37
CA ALA A 123 -31.19 -17.82 -21.98
C ALA A 123 -30.13 -18.35 -20.99
N ALA A 124 -29.52 -19.50 -21.28
CA ALA A 124 -28.45 -20.07 -20.47
C ALA A 124 -27.22 -19.16 -20.39
N HIS A 125 -26.80 -18.62 -21.54
CA HIS A 125 -25.70 -17.66 -21.63
C HIS A 125 -26.01 -16.35 -20.85
N ALA A 126 -27.23 -15.83 -20.95
CA ALA A 126 -27.65 -14.64 -20.21
C ALA A 126 -27.66 -14.86 -18.69
N GLU A 127 -28.07 -16.03 -18.20
CA GLU A 127 -27.96 -16.37 -16.78
C GLU A 127 -26.49 -16.53 -16.34
N ARG A 128 -25.64 -17.14 -17.16
CA ARG A 128 -24.19 -17.23 -16.90
C ARG A 128 -23.57 -15.83 -16.77
N LEU A 129 -23.89 -14.90 -17.66
CA LEU A 129 -23.44 -13.50 -17.57
C LEU A 129 -23.93 -12.82 -16.28
N ARG A 130 -25.20 -13.01 -15.89
CA ARG A 130 -25.75 -12.46 -14.65
C ARG A 130 -25.06 -13.01 -13.40
N LEU A 131 -24.74 -14.31 -13.38
CA LEU A 131 -24.01 -14.95 -12.28
C LEU A 131 -22.57 -14.43 -12.21
N ASN A 132 -21.85 -14.38 -13.33
CA ASN A 132 -20.49 -13.86 -13.42
C ASN A 132 -20.42 -12.40 -12.93
N LEU A 133 -21.36 -11.55 -13.34
CA LEU A 133 -21.44 -10.15 -12.91
C LEU A 133 -21.67 -10.04 -11.39
N ARG A 134 -22.59 -10.84 -10.82
CA ARG A 134 -22.82 -10.87 -9.37
C ARG A 134 -21.59 -11.33 -8.59
N GLN A 135 -20.90 -12.37 -9.06
CA GLN A 135 -19.68 -12.87 -8.44
C GLN A 135 -18.57 -11.81 -8.48
N LEU A 136 -18.33 -11.20 -9.64
CA LEU A 136 -17.33 -10.14 -9.79
C LEU A 136 -17.65 -8.92 -8.92
N ALA A 137 -18.93 -8.53 -8.80
CA ALA A 137 -19.35 -7.44 -7.93
C ALA A 137 -19.09 -7.75 -6.44
N GLN A 138 -19.42 -8.95 -5.98
CA GLN A 138 -19.16 -9.40 -4.60
C GLN A 138 -17.65 -9.47 -4.30
N GLU A 139 -16.85 -9.99 -5.24
CA GLU A 139 -15.40 -10.03 -5.10
C GLU A 139 -14.80 -8.62 -5.03
N THR A 140 -15.23 -7.72 -5.91
CA THR A 140 -14.80 -6.32 -5.94
C THR A 140 -15.16 -5.60 -4.64
N GLU A 141 -16.38 -5.81 -4.11
CA GLU A 141 -16.79 -5.25 -2.81
C GLU A 141 -15.92 -5.78 -1.67
N GLY A 142 -15.61 -7.09 -1.66
CA GLY A 142 -14.69 -7.71 -0.71
C GLY A 142 -13.28 -7.10 -0.78
N GLN A 143 -12.73 -6.93 -1.97
CA GLN A 143 -11.43 -6.30 -2.19
C GLN A 143 -11.40 -4.83 -1.73
N LEU A 144 -12.46 -4.06 -2.01
CA LEU A 144 -12.60 -2.67 -1.57
C LEU A 144 -12.69 -2.56 -0.04
N ASN A 145 -13.45 -3.43 0.61
CA ASN A 145 -13.57 -3.44 2.07
C ASN A 145 -12.23 -3.88 2.74
N ALA A 146 -11.52 -4.85 2.17
CA ALA A 146 -10.18 -5.24 2.62
C ALA A 146 -9.13 -4.13 2.38
N ALA A 147 -9.28 -3.29 1.36
CA ALA A 147 -8.45 -2.11 1.16
C ALA A 147 -8.71 -1.03 2.22
N ARG A 148 -9.99 -0.72 2.50
CA ARG A 148 -10.41 0.25 3.54
C ARG A 148 -9.91 -0.16 4.93
N LEU A 149 -10.13 -1.41 5.34
CA LEU A 149 -9.70 -1.89 6.66
C LEU A 149 -8.17 -1.81 6.84
N ARG A 150 -7.40 -2.17 5.79
CA ARG A 150 -5.94 -2.00 5.81
C ARG A 150 -5.53 -0.54 5.89
N GLN A 151 -6.20 0.36 5.16
CA GLN A 151 -5.93 1.79 5.23
C GLN A 151 -6.18 2.35 6.65
N GLU A 152 -7.32 2.00 7.26
CA GLU A 152 -7.66 2.41 8.63
C GLU A 152 -6.63 1.88 9.65
N GLN A 153 -6.24 0.61 9.55
CA GLN A 153 -5.23 -0.01 10.41
C GLN A 153 -3.86 0.68 10.26
N VAL A 154 -3.40 0.92 9.03
CA VAL A 154 -2.10 1.56 8.75
C VAL A 154 -2.10 3.00 9.24
N VAL A 155 -3.14 3.80 8.96
CA VAL A 155 -3.25 5.18 9.44
C VAL A 155 -3.35 5.23 10.98
N GLY A 156 -4.08 4.29 11.59
CA GLY A 156 -4.15 4.16 13.05
C GLY A 156 -2.79 3.85 13.68
N ASN A 157 -2.01 2.96 13.09
CA ASN A 157 -0.65 2.63 13.54
C ASN A 157 0.31 3.81 13.37
N ILE A 158 0.27 4.51 12.24
CA ILE A 158 1.08 5.73 12.00
C ILE A 158 0.77 6.80 13.07
N ARG A 159 -0.51 7.03 13.39
CA ARG A 159 -0.90 7.98 14.44
C ARG A 159 -0.38 7.61 15.83
N LYS A 160 -0.33 6.32 16.17
CA LYS A 160 0.28 5.85 17.44
C LYS A 160 1.78 6.12 17.46
N GLN A 161 2.50 5.77 16.40
CA GLN A 161 3.94 6.02 16.28
C GLN A 161 4.28 7.51 16.37
N ILE A 162 3.48 8.39 15.75
CA ILE A 162 3.64 9.85 15.89
C ILE A 162 3.50 10.27 17.36
N ALA A 163 2.43 9.85 18.05
CA ALA A 163 2.22 10.19 19.45
C ALA A 163 3.33 9.66 20.39
N GLU A 164 3.87 8.47 20.11
CA GLU A 164 5.01 7.88 20.83
C GLU A 164 6.30 8.71 20.62
N LEU A 165 6.57 9.14 19.38
CA LEU A 165 7.71 10.00 19.04
C LEU A 165 7.57 11.41 19.65
N GLU A 166 6.38 12.01 19.63
CA GLU A 166 6.07 13.28 20.29
C GLU A 166 6.24 13.18 21.81
N ALA A 167 5.84 12.07 22.42
CA ALA A 167 6.06 11.78 23.84
C ALA A 167 7.53 11.53 24.19
N LEU A 168 8.35 11.03 23.27
CA LEU A 168 9.81 10.95 23.44
C LEU A 168 10.47 12.33 23.31
N ALA A 169 10.11 13.09 22.27
CA ALA A 169 10.63 14.44 22.04
C ALA A 169 10.35 15.39 23.21
N SER A 170 9.13 15.38 23.77
CA SER A 170 8.78 16.20 24.93
C SER A 170 9.55 15.82 26.20
N ARG A 171 9.86 14.53 26.41
CA ARG A 171 10.71 14.06 27.52
C ARG A 171 12.16 14.51 27.37
N GLU A 172 12.75 14.41 26.19
CA GLU A 172 14.12 14.88 25.96
C GLU A 172 14.24 16.41 26.04
N LEU A 173 13.21 17.16 25.58
CA LEU A 173 13.17 18.62 25.79
C LEU A 173 13.09 18.99 27.28
N ALA A 174 12.26 18.31 28.07
CA ALA A 174 12.16 18.54 29.52
C ALA A 174 13.48 18.20 30.23
N ARG A 175 14.13 17.10 29.83
CA ARG A 175 15.44 16.67 30.34
C ARG A 175 16.53 17.71 30.02
N ALA A 176 16.64 18.12 28.76
CA ALA A 176 17.63 19.12 28.34
C ALA A 176 17.43 20.46 29.06
N ALA A 177 16.18 20.88 29.28
CA ALA A 177 15.88 22.07 30.08
C ALA A 177 16.31 21.93 31.55
N GLN A 178 16.09 20.76 32.17
CA GLN A 178 16.53 20.48 33.54
C GLN A 178 18.06 20.42 33.65
N GLU A 179 18.75 19.77 32.72
CA GLU A 179 20.21 19.71 32.67
C GLU A 179 20.81 21.10 32.47
N THR A 180 20.24 21.91 31.57
CA THR A 180 20.65 23.31 31.36
C THR A 180 20.49 24.15 32.63
N ALA A 181 19.31 24.10 33.28
CA ALA A 181 19.05 24.83 34.51
C ALA A 181 19.99 24.40 35.66
N ALA A 182 20.34 23.10 35.74
CA ALA A 182 21.29 22.59 36.72
C ALA A 182 22.72 23.10 36.46
N HIS A 183 23.15 23.15 35.20
CA HIS A 183 24.45 23.71 34.82
C HIS A 183 24.52 25.23 35.08
N GLU A 184 23.47 26.00 34.74
CA GLU A 184 23.39 27.43 35.03
C GLU A 184 23.43 27.72 36.55
N ALA A 185 22.67 26.96 37.35
CA ALA A 185 22.68 27.08 38.80
C ALA A 185 24.05 26.74 39.41
N SER A 186 24.71 25.69 38.91
CA SER A 186 26.06 25.31 39.35
C SER A 186 27.10 26.38 39.00
N LEU A 187 27.07 26.91 37.77
CA LEU A 187 27.97 27.98 37.33
C LEU A 187 27.78 29.25 38.19
N LYS A 188 26.53 29.63 38.45
CA LYS A 188 26.20 30.77 39.30
C LYS A 188 26.72 30.57 40.73
N ALA A 189 26.51 29.41 41.33
CA ALA A 189 26.98 29.12 42.69
C ALA A 189 28.51 29.19 42.80
N VAL A 190 29.25 28.62 41.83
CA VAL A 190 30.71 28.71 41.78
C VAL A 190 31.18 30.15 41.56
N THR A 191 30.50 30.93 40.72
CA THR A 191 30.82 32.35 40.48
C THR A 191 30.64 33.18 41.77
N GLU A 192 29.53 33.00 42.48
CA GLU A 192 29.26 33.68 43.76
C GLU A 192 30.25 33.26 44.86
N GLN A 193 30.63 31.98 44.93
CA GLN A 193 31.67 31.53 45.85
C GLN A 193 33.03 32.15 45.51
N THR A 194 33.44 32.11 44.25
CA THR A 194 34.73 32.65 43.79
C THR A 194 34.82 34.15 44.05
N GLY A 195 33.72 34.90 43.86
CA GLY A 195 33.64 36.32 44.23
C GLY A 195 33.90 36.55 45.72
N ARG A 196 33.21 35.81 46.60
CA ARG A 196 33.41 35.89 48.07
C ARG A 196 34.83 35.52 48.49
N GLU A 197 35.45 34.54 47.86
CA GLU A 197 36.84 34.15 48.14
C GLU A 197 37.84 35.23 47.68
N LEU A 198 37.62 35.81 46.49
CA LEU A 198 38.47 36.88 45.96
C LEU A 198 38.36 38.18 46.78
N GLU A 199 37.17 38.51 47.28
CA GLU A 199 36.97 39.60 48.25
C GLU A 199 37.76 39.35 49.55
N GLN A 200 37.70 38.13 50.10
CA GLN A 200 38.44 37.76 51.31
C GLN A 200 39.96 37.85 51.10
N VAL A 201 40.48 37.32 49.98
CA VAL A 201 41.90 37.42 49.60
C VAL A 201 42.32 38.88 49.43
N THR A 202 41.48 39.70 48.81
CA THR A 202 41.74 41.14 48.63
C THR A 202 41.81 41.88 49.97
N GLN A 203 40.84 41.64 50.87
CA GLN A 203 40.86 42.22 52.22
C GLN A 203 42.07 41.75 53.04
N ALA A 204 42.45 40.47 52.95
CA ALA A 204 43.64 39.93 53.61
C ALA A 204 44.93 40.60 53.08
N SER A 205 45.05 40.73 51.76
CA SER A 205 46.16 41.43 51.10
C SER A 205 46.27 42.90 51.57
N GLN A 206 45.15 43.63 51.60
CA GLN A 206 45.11 45.02 52.10
C GLN A 206 45.52 45.13 53.57
N ARG A 207 45.11 44.20 54.44
CA ARG A 207 45.54 44.15 55.85
C ARG A 207 47.03 43.86 56.00
N LEU A 208 47.58 42.97 55.19
CA LEU A 208 49.03 42.67 55.20
C LEU A 208 49.85 43.85 54.65
N GLN A 209 49.38 44.52 53.60
CA GLN A 209 50.00 45.73 53.06
C GLN A 209 49.97 46.89 54.07
N SER A 210 48.85 47.10 54.79
CA SER A 210 48.77 48.17 55.78
C SER A 210 49.64 47.89 57.02
N LEU A 211 49.77 46.63 57.44
CA LEU A 211 50.75 46.22 58.45
C LEU A 211 52.19 46.47 57.96
N ALA A 212 52.52 46.10 56.71
CA ALA A 212 53.84 46.33 56.13
C ALA A 212 54.17 47.83 56.01
N LEU A 213 53.19 48.69 55.74
CA LEU A 213 53.38 50.15 55.72
C LEU A 213 53.52 50.76 57.13
N GLN A 214 52.90 50.18 58.15
CA GLN A 214 52.97 50.69 59.54
C GLN A 214 54.24 50.26 60.27
N PHE A 215 54.72 49.03 60.02
CA PHE A 215 55.84 48.42 60.75
C PHE A 215 57.06 48.13 59.88
N GLY A 216 56.98 48.33 58.57
CA GLY A 216 58.13 48.27 57.68
C GLY A 216 59.06 49.45 57.93
N THR A 217 60.32 49.17 58.24
CA THR A 217 61.36 50.20 58.32
C THR A 217 61.45 50.95 56.99
N PRO A 218 61.38 52.29 56.96
CA PRO A 218 61.70 53.03 55.75
C PRO A 218 63.16 52.71 55.39
N ALA A 219 63.41 52.38 54.12
CA ALA A 219 64.77 52.22 53.64
C ALA A 219 65.49 53.57 53.76
N THR A 220 66.31 53.71 54.80
CA THR A 220 67.16 54.89 54.95
C THR A 220 68.09 54.97 53.76
N THR A 221 67.96 56.04 53.00
CA THR A 221 68.91 56.49 52.00
C THR A 221 70.31 56.52 52.60
N THR A 222 71.12 55.51 52.31
CA THR A 222 72.56 55.59 52.54
C THR A 222 73.16 56.46 51.45
N THR A 223 73.19 57.77 51.73
CA THR A 223 74.05 58.70 51.01
C THR A 223 75.49 58.25 51.24
N GLY A 224 76.10 57.64 50.23
CA GLY A 224 77.54 57.43 50.19
C GLY A 224 78.27 58.78 50.06
N GLU A 225 79.48 58.82 50.61
CA GLU A 225 80.39 59.97 50.65
C GLU A 225 80.76 60.52 49.26
#